data_AF-A0A7H8KP47-F1
#
_entry.id   AF-A0A7H8KP47-F1
#
_cell.length_a   1.000
_cell.length_b   1.000
_cell.length_c   1.000
_cell.angle_alpha   90.00
_cell.angle_beta   90.00
_cell.angle_gamma   90.00
#
_symmetry.space_group_name_H-M   'P 1'
#
loop_
_entity.id
_entity.type
_entity.pdbx_description
1 polymer ?
#
loop_
_entity_poly.entity_id
_entity_poly.type
_entity_poly.pdbx_seq_one_letter_code
_entity_poly.pdbx_strand_id
1 'polypeptide(L)'
;MGSSNMDYRGSGFWVHDYQAEVWLYLLAQEAKAVADAPAWLAHARDDWEAQATAGFMGCVSSCLDERLGTDPDRVALALRLSERAVQRLLAWAPAIPKDLANSFGTGGNHEAFDVDLPTNPLLACGRAFISLLRGEVPPGYDRWAC
;
A
#
# COMPACT_ATOMS: atom_id res chain seq x y z
N MET A 1 0.51 16.66 -7.89
CA MET A 1 0.32 15.22 -7.66
C MET A 1 1.62 14.54 -8.02
N GLY A 2 2.42 14.18 -7.02
CA GLY A 2 3.61 13.38 -7.25
C GLY A 2 3.24 11.92 -7.53
N SER A 3 4.24 11.18 -7.98
CA SER A 3 4.17 9.75 -8.19
C SER A 3 5.28 9.10 -7.39
N SER A 4 4.95 8.03 -6.68
CA SER A 4 5.87 7.24 -5.89
C SER A 4 6.10 5.89 -6.55
N ASN A 5 7.34 5.45 -6.55
CA ASN A 5 7.70 4.11 -7.01
C ASN A 5 7.61 3.14 -5.83
N MET A 6 6.85 2.07 -5.99
CA MET A 6 6.85 0.91 -5.09
C MET A 6 7.69 -0.19 -5.70
N ASP A 7 8.86 -0.48 -5.11
CA ASP A 7 9.79 -1.51 -5.55
C ASP A 7 9.90 -2.69 -4.57
N TYR A 8 10.05 -3.90 -5.12
CA TYR A 8 10.33 -5.14 -4.41
C TYR A 8 11.14 -6.10 -5.31
N ARG A 9 12.26 -6.61 -4.80
CA ARG A 9 13.16 -7.57 -5.48
C ARG A 9 13.59 -7.12 -6.89
N GLY A 10 13.80 -5.82 -7.08
CA GLY A 10 14.18 -5.24 -8.37
C GLY A 10 13.03 -5.09 -9.37
N SER A 11 11.79 -5.40 -8.99
CA SER A 11 10.57 -5.15 -9.76
C SER A 11 9.74 -4.09 -9.03
N GLY A 12 9.34 -3.03 -9.73
CA GLY A 12 8.55 -1.96 -9.13
C GLY A 12 7.52 -1.38 -10.05
N PHE A 13 6.58 -0.64 -9.49
CA PHE A 13 5.57 0.10 -10.24
C PHE A 13 5.34 1.49 -9.66
N TRP A 14 4.97 2.42 -10.53
CA TRP A 14 4.71 3.80 -10.17
C TRP A 14 3.24 3.99 -9.81
N VAL A 15 2.94 4.60 -8.67
CA VAL A 15 1.59 4.96 -8.26
C VAL A 15 1.52 6.42 -7.90
N HIS A 16 0.31 6.99 -7.90
CA HIS A 16 0.14 8.32 -7.33
C HIS A 16 0.37 8.29 -5.81
N ASP A 17 0.93 9.36 -5.26
CA ASP A 17 1.28 9.42 -3.82
C ASP A 17 0.07 9.09 -2.93
N TYR A 18 -1.09 9.68 -3.21
CA TYR A 18 -2.33 9.37 -2.47
C TYR A 18 -2.73 7.89 -2.51
N GLN A 19 -2.42 7.19 -3.61
CA GLN A 19 -2.73 5.75 -3.72
C GLN A 19 -1.77 4.94 -2.86
N ALA A 20 -0.49 5.31 -2.89
CA ALA A 20 0.54 4.67 -2.08
C ALA A 20 0.26 4.83 -0.59
N GLU A 21 -0.09 6.04 -0.17
CA GLU A 21 -0.36 6.36 1.23
C GLU A 21 -1.61 5.65 1.76
N VAL A 22 -2.73 5.71 1.03
CA VAL A 22 -3.96 5.00 1.41
C VAL A 22 -3.74 3.48 1.42
N TRP A 23 -2.99 2.96 0.45
CA TRP A 23 -2.66 1.53 0.42
C TRP A 23 -1.83 1.10 1.63
N LEU A 24 -0.76 1.82 1.94
CA LEU A 24 0.11 1.53 3.08
C LEU A 24 -0.62 1.67 4.42
N TYR A 25 -1.48 2.68 4.56
CA TYR A 25 -2.32 2.84 5.74
C TYR A 25 -3.21 1.60 5.96
N LEU A 26 -3.90 1.14 4.90
CA LEU A 26 -4.75 -0.05 5.00
C LEU A 26 -3.94 -1.30 5.35
N LEU A 27 -2.75 -1.45 4.75
CA LEU A 27 -1.86 -2.57 5.06
C LEU A 27 -1.40 -2.54 6.52
N ALA A 28 -1.05 -1.36 7.06
CA ALA A 28 -0.69 -1.17 8.46
C ALA A 28 -1.85 -1.51 9.41
N GLN A 29 -3.09 -1.12 9.07
CA GLN A 29 -4.27 -1.48 9.87
C GLN A 29 -4.53 -2.98 9.88
N GLU A 30 -4.39 -3.67 8.75
CA GLU A 30 -4.54 -5.12 8.69
C GLU A 30 -3.41 -5.82 9.46
N ALA A 31 -2.17 -5.31 9.41
CA ALA A 31 -1.06 -5.82 10.21
C ALA A 31 -1.29 -5.62 11.73
N LYS A 32 -1.86 -4.49 12.13
CA LYS A 32 -2.25 -4.21 13.52
C LYS A 32 -3.32 -5.16 14.04
N ALA A 33 -4.19 -5.66 13.16
CA ALA A 33 -5.24 -6.61 13.51
C ALA A 33 -4.73 -8.07 13.69
N VAL A 34 -3.45 -8.35 13.42
CA VAL A 34 -2.84 -9.66 13.65
C VAL A 34 -2.53 -9.82 15.14
N ALA A 35 -3.27 -10.71 15.81
CA ALA A 35 -2.93 -11.14 17.17
C ALA A 35 -1.56 -11.85 17.18
N ASP A 36 -0.75 -11.57 18.19
CA ASP A 36 0.63 -12.08 18.31
C ASP A 36 1.50 -11.79 17.08
N ALA A 37 1.41 -10.55 16.57
CA ALA A 37 2.23 -10.09 15.45
C ALA A 37 3.74 -10.32 15.73
N PRO A 38 4.46 -11.01 14.83
CA PRO A 38 5.89 -11.21 14.98
C PRO A 38 6.62 -9.85 14.93
N ALA A 39 7.76 -9.75 15.62
CA ALA A 39 8.47 -8.47 15.79
C ALA A 39 8.80 -7.76 14.47
N TRP A 40 9.08 -8.52 13.40
CA TRP A 40 9.31 -7.97 12.06
C TRP A 40 8.05 -7.28 11.50
N LEU A 41 6.86 -7.81 11.76
CA LEU A 41 5.59 -7.25 11.30
C LEU A 41 5.24 -5.98 12.09
N ALA A 42 5.58 -5.93 13.38
CA ALA A 42 5.42 -4.72 14.17
C ALA A 42 6.27 -3.57 13.62
N HIS A 43 7.55 -3.83 13.30
CA HIS A 43 8.41 -2.84 12.67
C HIS A 43 7.95 -2.46 11.26
N ALA A 44 7.54 -3.44 10.43
CA ALA A 44 7.01 -3.17 9.10
C ALA A 44 5.74 -2.31 9.15
N ARG A 45 4.85 -2.57 10.12
CA ARG A 45 3.65 -1.74 10.37
C ARG A 45 4.04 -0.30 10.67
N ASP A 46 4.98 -0.09 11.59
CA ASP A 46 5.39 1.25 12.00
C ASP A 46 6.02 2.02 10.82
N ASP A 47 6.81 1.32 9.98
CA ASP A 47 7.35 1.88 8.74
C ASP A 47 6.23 2.24 7.75
N TRP A 48 5.24 1.37 7.55
CA TRP A 48 4.10 1.62 6.64
C TRP A 48 3.21 2.77 7.13
N GLU A 49 2.93 2.85 8.42
CA GLU A 49 2.13 3.91 9.03
C GLU A 49 2.86 5.27 8.96
N ALA A 50 4.17 5.28 9.20
CA ALA A 50 5.00 6.47 9.04
C ALA A 50 5.03 6.95 7.59
N GLN A 51 5.21 6.05 6.61
CA GLN A 51 5.22 6.41 5.19
C GLN A 51 3.84 6.89 4.71
N ALA A 52 2.75 6.30 5.22
CA ALA A 52 1.39 6.71 4.88
C ALA A 52 1.00 8.10 5.40
N THR A 53 1.59 8.54 6.52
CA THR A 53 1.25 9.80 7.19
C THR A 53 2.24 10.94 6.93
N ALA A 54 3.43 10.61 6.42
CA ALA A 54 4.49 11.60 6.19
C ALA A 54 4.27 12.53 4.98
N GLY A 55 3.31 12.24 4.09
CA GLY A 55 3.04 13.08 2.92
C GLY A 55 4.17 13.03 1.88
N PHE A 56 4.74 11.85 1.63
CA PHE A 56 5.96 11.72 0.82
C PHE A 56 5.68 12.02 -0.66
N MET A 57 6.29 13.10 -1.16
CA MET A 57 6.40 13.38 -2.60
C MET A 57 7.56 12.59 -3.23
N GLY A 58 7.31 11.33 -3.60
CA GLY A 58 8.10 10.66 -4.64
C GLY A 58 9.15 9.60 -4.24
N CYS A 59 9.11 9.02 -3.03
CA CYS A 59 9.92 7.83 -2.75
C CYS A 59 9.35 7.00 -1.58
N VAL A 60 8.18 6.39 -1.80
CA VAL A 60 7.64 5.36 -0.90
C VAL A 60 8.38 4.05 -1.14
N SER A 61 9.64 3.96 -0.69
CA SER A 61 10.34 2.69 -0.66
C SER A 61 9.72 1.87 0.47
N SER A 62 8.84 0.96 0.10
CA SER A 62 8.13 0.07 1.02
C SER A 62 9.04 -0.86 1.84
N CYS A 63 10.38 -0.73 1.69
CA CYS A 63 11.44 -1.49 2.38
C CYS A 63 11.16 -2.99 2.44
N LEU A 64 10.45 -3.50 1.43
CA LEU A 64 9.94 -4.87 1.41
C LEU A 64 11.10 -5.86 1.33
N ASP A 65 12.15 -5.54 0.57
CA ASP A 65 13.36 -6.39 0.50
C ASP A 65 14.10 -6.47 1.84
N GLU A 66 14.19 -5.36 2.58
CA GLU A 66 14.88 -5.32 3.87
C GLU A 66 14.07 -6.00 5.00
N ARG A 67 12.73 -6.01 4.91
CA ARG A 67 11.84 -6.52 5.96
C ARG A 67 11.34 -7.94 5.70
N LEU A 68 10.94 -8.26 4.46
CA LEU A 68 10.47 -9.60 4.06
C LEU A 68 11.63 -10.53 3.72
N GLY A 69 12.71 -9.99 3.14
CA GLY A 69 13.82 -10.80 2.64
C GLY A 69 13.34 -11.87 1.66
N THR A 70 13.85 -13.09 1.80
CA THR A 70 13.44 -14.28 1.02
C THR A 70 12.62 -15.28 1.81
N ASP A 71 12.15 -14.91 3.00
CA ASP A 71 11.42 -15.80 3.90
C ASP A 71 9.99 -16.04 3.38
N PRO A 72 9.67 -17.26 2.91
CA PRO A 72 8.38 -17.55 2.29
C PRO A 72 7.20 -17.36 3.24
N ASP A 73 7.41 -17.55 4.55
CA ASP A 73 6.34 -17.39 5.55
C ASP A 73 5.97 -15.91 5.75
N ARG A 74 6.96 -15.01 5.65
CA ARG A 74 6.73 -13.56 5.73
C ARG A 74 6.02 -13.05 4.47
N VAL A 75 6.44 -13.52 3.30
CA VAL A 75 5.78 -13.21 2.02
C VAL A 75 4.33 -13.71 2.03
N ALA A 76 4.09 -14.93 2.51
CA ALA A 76 2.74 -15.47 2.63
C ALA A 76 1.86 -14.64 3.58
N LEU A 77 2.42 -14.15 4.70
CA LEU A 77 1.69 -13.27 5.60
C LEU A 77 1.37 -11.91 4.95
N ALA A 78 2.34 -11.28 4.30
CA ALA A 78 2.13 -10.01 3.60
C ALA A 78 1.11 -10.13 2.46
N LEU A 79 1.11 -11.25 1.73
CA LEU A 79 0.09 -11.56 0.73
C LEU A 79 -1.31 -11.65 1.35
N ARG A 80 -1.46 -12.38 2.47
CA ARG A 80 -2.74 -12.49 3.18
C ARG A 80 -3.25 -11.14 3.68
N LEU A 81 -2.37 -10.28 4.18
CA LEU A 81 -2.72 -8.92 4.61
C LEU A 81 -3.15 -8.05 3.42
N SER A 82 -2.43 -8.15 2.31
CA SER A 82 -2.76 -7.45 1.06
C SER A 82 -4.11 -7.88 0.51
N GLU A 83 -4.41 -9.18 0.51
CA GLU A 83 -5.71 -9.71 0.10
C GLU A 83 -6.85 -9.20 0.99
N ARG A 84 -6.63 -9.12 2.31
CA ARG A 84 -7.60 -8.52 3.24
C ARG A 84 -7.84 -7.03 2.97
N ALA A 85 -6.77 -6.27 2.74
CA ALA A 85 -6.87 -4.85 2.39
C ALA A 85 -7.67 -4.65 1.08
N VAL A 86 -7.45 -5.50 0.08
CA VAL A 86 -8.24 -5.50 -1.17
C VAL A 86 -9.71 -5.83 -0.91
N GLN A 87 -10.03 -6.83 -0.08
CA GLN A 87 -11.42 -7.13 0.29
C GLN A 87 -12.09 -5.95 0.99
N ARG A 88 -11.35 -5.23 1.82
CA ARG A 88 -11.85 -4.02 2.49
C ARG A 88 -12.12 -2.89 1.50
N LEU A 89 -11.24 -2.68 0.52
CA LEU A 89 -11.47 -1.73 -0.58
C LEU A 89 -12.71 -2.10 -1.42
N LEU A 90 -12.94 -3.38 -1.66
CA LEU A 90 -14.13 -3.86 -2.37
C LEU A 90 -15.42 -3.60 -1.58
N ALA A 91 -15.37 -3.68 -0.24
CA ALA A 91 -16.51 -3.36 0.61
C ALA A 91 -16.92 -1.87 0.56
N TRP A 92 -15.99 -0.99 0.21
CA TRP A 92 -16.24 0.44 -0.03
C TRP A 92 -16.46 0.77 -1.51
N ALA A 93 -16.50 -0.22 -2.41
CA ALA A 93 -16.76 0.06 -3.82
C ALA A 93 -18.16 0.67 -4.01
N PRO A 94 -18.31 1.68 -4.91
CA PRO A 94 -17.32 2.14 -5.89
C PRO A 94 -16.34 3.24 -5.41
N ALA A 95 -16.57 3.82 -4.22
CA ALA A 95 -15.75 4.92 -3.70
C ALA A 95 -15.74 4.95 -2.17
N ILE A 96 -14.57 5.23 -1.58
CA ILE A 96 -14.43 5.47 -0.15
C ILE A 96 -15.02 6.86 0.14
N PRO A 97 -15.94 6.99 1.11
CA PRO A 97 -16.46 8.30 1.51
C PRO A 97 -15.31 9.23 1.92
N LYS A 98 -15.31 10.47 1.43
CA LYS A 98 -14.22 11.42 1.69
C LYS A 98 -13.94 11.66 3.17
N ASP A 99 -14.97 11.67 4.02
CA ASP A 99 -14.80 11.88 5.46
C ASP A 99 -14.04 10.71 6.09
N LEU A 100 -14.28 9.50 5.60
CA LEU A 100 -13.55 8.31 6.02
C LEU A 100 -12.11 8.35 5.48
N ALA A 101 -11.91 8.74 4.21
CA ALA A 101 -10.58 8.90 3.64
C ALA A 101 -9.75 9.96 4.40
N ASN A 102 -10.35 11.09 4.74
CA ASN A 102 -9.75 12.16 5.54
C ASN A 102 -9.44 11.72 6.98
N SER A 103 -10.22 10.78 7.53
CA SER A 103 -9.94 10.22 8.87
C SER A 103 -8.67 9.36 8.91
N PHE A 104 -8.14 8.94 7.76
CA PHE A 104 -6.92 8.13 7.71
C PHE A 104 -5.65 8.95 7.97
N GLY A 105 -5.71 10.28 7.84
CA GLY A 105 -4.53 11.15 8.00
C GLY A 105 -3.48 10.97 6.89
N THR A 106 -3.87 10.39 5.76
CA THR A 106 -3.05 10.26 4.54
C THR A 106 -3.02 11.58 3.77
N GLY A 107 -1.94 11.90 3.05
CA GLY A 107 -1.76 13.17 2.31
C GLY A 107 -0.95 14.23 3.06
N GLY A 108 -0.48 13.93 4.28
CA GLY A 108 0.14 14.90 5.18
C GLY A 108 -0.84 15.97 5.70
N ASN A 109 -0.37 16.84 6.59
CA ASN A 109 -1.20 17.78 7.37
C ASN A 109 -2.04 18.82 6.57
N HIS A 110 -2.05 18.80 5.23
CA HIS A 110 -2.71 19.81 4.39
C HIS A 110 -3.53 19.26 3.21
N GLU A 111 -3.56 17.96 2.95
CA GLU A 111 -4.36 17.40 1.85
C GLU A 111 -5.63 16.74 2.40
N ALA A 112 -6.74 17.48 2.37
CA ALA A 112 -8.07 16.90 2.56
C ALA A 112 -8.64 16.50 1.19
N PHE A 113 -9.20 15.29 1.10
CA PHE A 113 -9.99 14.86 -0.03
C PHE A 113 -11.30 15.65 -0.08
N ASP A 114 -11.46 16.46 -1.13
CA ASP A 114 -12.68 17.23 -1.38
C ASP A 114 -13.83 16.37 -1.96
N VAL A 115 -13.47 15.20 -2.51
CA VAL A 115 -14.37 14.27 -3.19
C VAL A 115 -14.17 12.84 -2.70
N ASP A 116 -15.20 12.00 -2.86
CA ASP A 116 -15.10 10.58 -2.54
C ASP A 116 -14.01 9.92 -3.38
N LEU A 117 -13.20 9.08 -2.74
CA LEU A 117 -12.01 8.51 -3.34
C LEU A 117 -12.40 7.24 -4.12
N PRO A 118 -12.24 7.20 -5.45
CA PRO A 118 -12.60 6.02 -6.22
C PRO A 118 -11.76 4.82 -5.76
N THR A 119 -12.40 3.65 -5.57
CA THR A 119 -11.67 2.45 -5.14
C THR A 119 -10.90 1.79 -6.28
N ASN A 120 -11.28 2.02 -7.54
CA ASN A 120 -10.65 1.38 -8.70
C ASN A 120 -9.12 1.60 -8.78
N PRO A 121 -8.57 2.81 -8.63
CA PRO A 121 -7.13 3.02 -8.68
C PRO A 121 -6.40 2.39 -7.46
N LEU A 122 -7.03 2.38 -6.29
CA LEU A 122 -6.52 1.71 -5.09
C LEU A 122 -6.49 0.19 -5.26
N LEU A 123 -7.53 -0.39 -5.87
CA LEU A 123 -7.59 -1.81 -6.21
C LEU A 123 -6.53 -2.19 -7.24
N ALA A 124 -6.25 -1.32 -8.21
CA ALA A 124 -5.15 -1.52 -9.16
C ALA A 124 -3.79 -1.51 -8.45
N CYS A 125 -3.55 -0.57 -7.54
CA CYS A 125 -2.37 -0.53 -6.68
C CYS A 125 -2.21 -1.82 -5.86
N GLY A 126 -3.28 -2.26 -5.18
CA GLY A 126 -3.24 -3.49 -4.37
C GLY A 126 -3.00 -4.76 -5.18
N ARG A 127 -3.57 -4.86 -6.39
CA ARG A 127 -3.30 -5.99 -7.30
C ARG A 127 -1.86 -5.98 -7.79
N ALA A 128 -1.34 -4.81 -8.15
CA ALA A 128 0.06 -4.65 -8.57
C ALA A 128 1.02 -5.06 -7.44
N PHE A 129 0.73 -4.66 -6.21
CA PHE A 129 1.48 -5.04 -5.01
C PHE A 129 1.46 -6.55 -4.76
N ILE A 130 0.29 -7.20 -4.88
CA ILE A 130 0.16 -8.66 -4.75
C ILE A 130 0.97 -9.38 -5.83
N SER A 131 0.91 -8.91 -7.09
CA SER A 131 1.72 -9.47 -8.18
C SER A 131 3.22 -9.33 -7.89
N LEU A 132 3.69 -8.16 -7.42
CA LEU A 132 5.07 -7.99 -6.98
C LEU A 132 5.47 -9.00 -5.91
N LEU A 133 4.66 -9.18 -4.87
CA LEU A 133 4.94 -10.14 -3.79
C LEU A 133 5.02 -11.59 -4.28
N ARG A 134 4.25 -11.93 -5.33
CA ARG A 134 4.30 -13.24 -6.00
C ARG A 134 5.50 -13.39 -6.93
N GLY A 135 6.27 -12.32 -7.16
CA GLY A 135 7.34 -12.29 -8.16
C GLY A 135 6.83 -12.20 -9.60
N GLU A 136 5.57 -11.79 -9.78
CA GLU A 136 4.95 -11.55 -11.08
C GLU A 136 5.14 -10.10 -11.52
N VAL A 137 5.10 -9.85 -12.82
CA VAL A 137 5.08 -8.49 -13.37
C VAL A 137 3.69 -7.89 -13.12
N PRO A 138 3.58 -6.71 -12.46
CA PRO A 138 2.31 -6.10 -12.19
C PRO A 138 1.54 -5.77 -13.48
N PRO A 139 0.31 -6.28 -13.66
CA PRO A 139 -0.44 -6.06 -14.90
C PRO A 139 -0.72 -4.56 -15.09
N GLY A 140 -0.31 -4.01 -16.24
CA GLY A 140 -0.56 -2.62 -16.63
C GLY A 140 0.56 -1.63 -16.30
N TYR A 141 1.67 -2.09 -15.71
CA TYR A 141 2.85 -1.26 -15.44
C TYR A 141 4.02 -1.50 -16.41
N ASP A 142 3.84 -2.38 -17.38
CA ASP A 142 4.76 -2.73 -18.47
C ASP A 142 5.12 -1.56 -19.40
N ARG A 143 4.65 -0.34 -19.15
CA ARG A 143 4.64 0.78 -20.13
C ARG A 143 5.40 2.05 -19.75
N TRP A 144 6.30 2.00 -18.77
CA TRP A 144 7.15 3.17 -18.45
C TRP A 144 8.64 2.82 -18.37
N ALA A 145 9.05 1.78 -19.09
CA ALA A 145 10.42 1.67 -19.58
C ALA A 145 10.43 2.15 -21.04
N CYS A 146 11.12 3.27 -21.27
CA CYS A 146 11.27 4.08 -22.50
C CYS A 146 10.29 5.24 -22.67
#